data_AF-A0A507QZ40-F1
#
_entry.id   AF-A0A507QZ40-F1
#
_cell.length_a   1.000
_cell.length_b   1.000
_cell.length_c   1.000
_cell.angle_alpha   90.00
_cell.angle_beta   90.00
_cell.angle_gamma   90.00
#
_symmetry.space_group_name_H-M   'P 1'
#
loop_
_entity.id
_entity.type
_entity.pdbx_description
1 polymer ?
#
loop_
_entity_poly.entity_id
_entity_poly.type
_entity_poly.pdbx_seq_one_letter_code
_entity_poly.pdbx_strand_id
1 'polypeptide(L)'
;MSQISMASSTQATAGEAFRKDSAYNGTAAGHEGSRPSSIASLANINPLEWHPQYMACLEYFVNHSQHTPLVQSIVAFINIRLPCQRRQPVLQLPHLSQEARLAMQGGPSNSYPFVSLRPYIRRLIVTGRDSASMMQVFFGENWVGGIGPIRQQERVNYLFTAKSSGWASTKAAYDILPDEQTPFLRPLEQPLEEEIRLAEAKWSEWLAMEDWMVGPRSPW
;
A
#
# COMPACT_ATOMS: atom_id res chain seq x y z
N MET A 1 -55.94 10.60 -16.37
CA MET A 1 -56.55 9.36 -15.85
C MET A 1 -55.50 8.26 -16.00
N SER A 2 -54.54 8.19 -15.08
CA SER A 2 -54.55 7.31 -13.90
C SER A 2 -54.68 5.83 -14.28
N GLN A 3 -53.57 5.07 -14.20
CA GLN A 3 -53.34 4.18 -13.07
C GLN A 3 -51.86 3.78 -12.98
N ILE A 4 -51.33 3.97 -11.77
CA ILE A 4 -50.11 3.39 -11.22
C ILE A 4 -50.50 2.01 -10.68
N SER A 5 -49.71 0.97 -10.98
CA SER A 5 -49.77 -0.30 -10.23
C SER A 5 -48.38 -0.67 -9.75
N MET A 6 -48.30 -0.91 -8.44
CA MET A 6 -47.12 -1.24 -7.66
C MET A 6 -46.73 -2.72 -7.74
N ALA A 7 -45.47 -2.96 -7.33
CA ALA A 7 -44.94 -4.10 -6.61
C ALA A 7 -44.65 -5.42 -7.36
N SER A 8 -43.37 -5.81 -7.35
CA SER A 8 -42.92 -6.81 -6.37
C SER A 8 -41.40 -6.96 -6.32
N SER A 9 -40.86 -6.67 -5.14
CA SER A 9 -39.50 -6.96 -4.70
C SER A 9 -39.32 -8.48 -4.59
N THR A 10 -38.25 -9.03 -5.17
CA THR A 10 -37.83 -10.40 -4.89
C THR A 10 -36.73 -10.35 -3.83
N GLN A 11 -37.09 -10.68 -2.59
CA GLN A 11 -36.16 -10.99 -1.51
C GLN A 11 -35.57 -12.38 -1.76
N ALA A 12 -34.24 -12.50 -1.77
CA ALA A 12 -33.57 -13.79 -1.72
C ALA A 12 -33.29 -14.14 -0.25
N THR A 13 -34.00 -15.16 0.22
CA THR A 13 -33.83 -15.81 1.53
C THR A 13 -32.60 -16.71 1.52
N ALA A 14 -31.61 -16.44 2.37
CA ALA A 14 -30.55 -17.40 2.71
C ALA A 14 -30.81 -17.90 4.14
N GLY A 15 -31.46 -19.07 4.22
CA GLY A 15 -31.71 -19.81 5.46
C GLY A 15 -30.60 -20.83 5.72
N GLU A 16 -30.21 -20.89 6.99
CA GLU A 16 -29.16 -21.68 7.64
C GLU A 16 -29.20 -23.20 7.39
N ALA A 17 -28.03 -23.84 7.46
CA ALA A 17 -27.91 -25.17 8.05
C ALA A 17 -26.55 -25.33 8.75
N PHE A 18 -26.58 -25.19 10.08
CA PHE A 18 -25.52 -25.45 11.03
C PHE A 18 -25.78 -26.82 11.70
N ARG A 19 -24.84 -27.76 11.61
CA ARG A 19 -24.73 -28.94 12.51
C ARG A 19 -23.29 -29.48 12.39
N LYS A 20 -22.39 -29.13 13.32
CA LYS A 20 -22.01 -29.85 14.56
C LYS A 20 -21.72 -31.34 14.35
N ASP A 21 -20.44 -31.69 14.43
CA ASP A 21 -19.98 -32.83 15.22
C ASP A 21 -18.67 -32.48 15.93
N SER A 22 -18.63 -32.89 17.20
CA SER A 22 -17.63 -32.60 18.22
C SER A 22 -16.96 -33.90 18.62
N ALA A 23 -15.63 -33.93 18.67
CA ALA A 23 -14.90 -34.87 19.52
C ALA A 23 -13.58 -34.25 19.99
N TYR A 24 -13.50 -34.07 21.31
CA TYR A 24 -12.39 -33.62 22.12
C TYR A 24 -11.28 -34.68 22.23
N ASN A 25 -10.00 -34.28 22.16
CA ASN A 25 -9.02 -34.37 23.26
C ASN A 25 -7.58 -34.15 22.78
N GLY A 26 -6.78 -33.41 23.55
CA GLY A 26 -5.33 -33.42 23.41
C GLY A 26 -4.62 -32.15 23.89
N THR A 27 -4.42 -32.04 25.19
CA THR A 27 -3.72 -30.98 25.93
C THR A 27 -2.30 -30.71 25.40
N ALA A 28 -1.98 -29.44 25.12
CA ALA A 28 -0.60 -28.94 25.11
C ALA A 28 -0.57 -27.46 25.51
N ALA A 29 -0.16 -27.21 26.75
CA ALA A 29 0.19 -25.90 27.26
C ALA A 29 1.41 -25.35 26.49
N GLY A 30 1.34 -24.08 26.07
CA GLY A 30 2.49 -23.44 25.42
C GLY A 30 2.22 -22.00 25.00
N HIS A 31 2.57 -21.06 25.88
CA HIS A 31 2.90 -19.66 25.57
C HIS A 31 1.93 -18.89 24.66
N GLU A 32 0.86 -18.37 25.25
CA GLU A 32 0.24 -17.12 24.77
C GLU A 32 1.21 -15.97 25.03
N GLY A 33 2.13 -15.76 24.08
CA GLY A 33 2.85 -14.50 23.97
C GLY A 33 1.86 -13.44 23.51
N SER A 34 1.41 -12.59 24.44
CA SER A 34 0.70 -11.35 24.15
C SER A 34 1.41 -10.58 23.03
N ARG A 35 0.90 -10.68 21.81
CA ARG A 35 1.28 -9.78 20.72
C ARG A 35 0.54 -8.47 20.95
N PRO A 36 1.24 -7.35 21.20
CA PRO A 36 0.57 -6.08 21.41
C PRO A 36 -0.19 -5.67 20.14
N SER A 37 -1.38 -5.12 20.34
CA SER A 37 -2.30 -4.65 19.31
C SER A 37 -1.60 -3.70 18.32
N SER A 38 -1.45 -4.16 17.08
CA SER A 38 -0.55 -3.61 16.04
C SER A 38 -0.83 -2.16 15.59
N ILE A 39 -1.94 -1.53 15.97
CA ILE A 39 -2.28 -0.14 15.55
C ILE A 39 -2.07 0.92 16.62
N ALA A 40 -2.20 0.60 17.91
CA ALA A 40 -1.64 1.46 18.96
C ALA A 40 -0.13 1.68 18.74
N SER A 41 0.52 0.75 18.02
CA SER A 41 1.91 0.84 17.63
C SER A 41 2.22 1.84 16.50
N LEU A 42 1.29 2.18 15.60
CA LEU A 42 1.57 3.12 14.51
C LEU A 42 1.56 4.59 14.97
N ALA A 43 0.68 4.92 15.92
CA ALA A 43 0.59 6.27 16.50
C ALA A 43 1.75 6.59 17.47
N ASN A 44 2.42 5.55 17.98
CA ASN A 44 3.47 5.67 19.00
C ASN A 44 4.87 5.34 18.46
N ILE A 45 5.10 5.44 17.16
CA ILE A 45 6.42 5.22 16.57
C ILE A 45 7.35 6.35 17.00
N ASN A 46 8.43 6.02 17.72
CA ASN A 46 9.51 6.96 17.99
C ASN A 46 10.27 7.27 16.68
N PRO A 47 10.19 8.49 16.12
CA PRO A 47 10.82 8.79 14.84
C PRO A 47 12.34 8.63 14.84
N LEU A 48 12.99 8.85 15.99
CA LEU A 48 14.45 8.73 16.14
C LEU A 48 14.94 7.28 16.06
N GLU A 49 14.14 6.33 16.55
CA GLU A 49 14.45 4.89 16.49
C GLU A 49 14.07 4.28 15.14
N TRP A 50 13.00 4.80 14.53
CA TRP A 50 12.47 4.33 13.25
C TRP A 50 13.29 4.78 12.04
N HIS A 51 13.71 6.05 12.02
CA HIS A 51 14.34 6.64 10.84
C HIS A 51 15.64 5.93 10.40
N PRO A 52 16.56 5.50 11.29
CA PRO A 52 17.73 4.72 10.87
C PRO A 52 17.38 3.42 10.13
N GLN A 53 16.30 2.75 10.53
CA GLN A 53 15.84 1.52 9.88
C GLN A 53 15.21 1.81 8.51
N TYR A 54 14.45 2.91 8.42
CA TYR A 54 13.95 3.41 7.13
C TYR A 54 15.11 3.76 6.17
N MET A 55 16.17 4.42 6.67
CA MET A 55 17.35 4.75 5.88
C MET A 55 18.08 3.51 5.37
N ALA A 56 18.23 2.47 6.21
CA ALA A 56 18.80 1.20 5.78
C ALA A 56 17.98 0.56 4.64
N CYS A 57 16.64 0.65 4.70
CA CYS A 57 15.77 0.17 3.62
C CYS A 57 15.98 0.95 2.32
N LEU A 58 16.11 2.27 2.44
CA LEU A 58 16.33 3.17 1.31
C LEU A 58 17.68 2.93 0.66
N GLU A 59 18.74 2.80 1.45
CA GLU A 59 20.08 2.47 0.99
C GLU A 59 20.13 1.11 0.31
N TYR A 60 19.48 0.08 0.88
CA TYR A 60 19.40 -1.24 0.25
C TYR A 60 18.66 -1.16 -1.09
N PHE A 61 17.51 -0.47 -1.14
CA PHE A 61 16.74 -0.34 -2.38
C PHE A 61 17.54 0.38 -3.48
N VAL A 62 18.18 1.51 -3.13
CA VAL A 62 18.92 2.35 -4.07
C VAL A 62 20.26 1.72 -4.47
N ASN A 63 21.02 1.13 -3.56
CA ASN A 63 22.36 0.66 -3.89
C ASN A 63 22.39 -0.79 -4.36
N HIS A 64 21.35 -1.57 -4.06
CA HIS A 64 21.34 -3.01 -4.32
C HIS A 64 20.11 -3.48 -5.10
N SER A 65 18.92 -3.45 -4.50
CA SER A 65 17.80 -4.24 -5.05
C SER A 65 17.28 -3.71 -6.38
N GLN A 66 17.30 -2.40 -6.63
CA GLN A 66 16.92 -1.82 -7.94
C GLN A 66 17.76 -2.33 -9.12
N HIS A 67 18.95 -2.89 -8.85
CA HIS A 67 19.83 -3.43 -9.86
C HIS A 67 19.65 -4.94 -10.09
N THR A 68 18.77 -5.59 -9.32
CA THR A 68 18.52 -7.03 -9.47
C THR A 68 17.51 -7.31 -10.60
N PRO A 69 17.68 -8.40 -11.37
CA PRO A 69 16.76 -8.76 -12.45
C PRO A 69 15.31 -8.95 -11.97
N LEU A 70 15.13 -9.52 -10.77
CA LEU A 70 13.81 -9.75 -10.20
C LEU A 70 13.08 -8.42 -9.97
N VAL A 71 13.69 -7.47 -9.26
CA VAL A 71 13.09 -6.16 -9.01
C VAL A 71 12.82 -5.41 -10.32
N GLN A 72 13.77 -5.41 -11.26
CA GLN A 72 13.60 -4.78 -12.57
C GLN A 72 12.42 -5.36 -13.37
N SER A 73 12.26 -6.68 -13.36
CA SER A 73 11.13 -7.34 -14.03
C SER A 73 9.80 -6.98 -13.37
N ILE A 74 9.75 -6.94 -12.04
CA ILE A 74 8.53 -6.61 -11.29
C ILE A 74 8.12 -5.17 -11.52
N VAL A 75 9.04 -4.21 -11.37
CA VAL A 75 8.73 -2.78 -11.50
C VAL A 75 8.31 -2.41 -12.92
N ALA A 76 8.93 -3.04 -13.95
CA ALA A 76 8.47 -2.92 -15.33
C ALA A 76 7.05 -3.47 -15.49
N PHE A 77 6.76 -4.63 -14.92
CA PHE A 77 5.44 -5.26 -15.00
C PHE A 77 4.33 -4.45 -14.29
N ILE A 78 4.63 -3.85 -13.14
CA ILE A 78 3.67 -3.03 -12.38
C ILE A 78 3.69 -1.54 -12.78
N ASN A 79 4.36 -1.21 -13.88
CA ASN A 79 4.48 0.13 -14.46
C ASN A 79 4.92 1.22 -13.45
N ILE A 80 6.08 1.01 -12.83
CA ILE A 80 6.74 2.01 -11.98
C ILE A 80 8.22 2.08 -12.31
N ARG A 81 8.76 3.28 -12.43
CA ARG A 81 10.18 3.52 -12.69
C ARG A 81 11.02 3.32 -11.42
N LEU A 82 12.22 2.80 -11.59
CA LEU A 82 13.24 2.76 -10.55
C LEU A 82 13.93 4.11 -10.37
N PRO A 83 14.58 4.36 -9.22
CA PRO A 83 15.33 5.60 -9.01
C PRO A 83 16.37 5.85 -10.10
N CYS A 84 17.09 4.82 -10.54
CA CYS A 84 18.09 4.91 -11.60
C CYS A 84 17.51 5.29 -12.97
N GLN A 85 16.23 4.97 -13.23
CA GLN A 85 15.53 5.26 -14.48
C GLN A 85 14.97 6.70 -14.52
N ARG A 86 14.79 7.34 -13.35
CA ARG A 86 14.29 8.72 -13.27
C ARG A 86 15.38 9.78 -13.43
N ARG A 87 16.66 9.38 -13.46
CA ARG A 87 17.75 10.29 -13.84
C ARG A 87 17.57 10.62 -15.32
N GLN A 88 17.24 11.88 -15.61
CA GLN A 88 17.02 12.38 -16.97
C GLN A 88 18.16 11.95 -17.92
N PRO A 89 17.87 11.28 -19.04
CA PRO A 89 18.83 11.10 -20.13
C PRO A 89 18.83 12.32 -21.07
N VAL A 90 18.52 13.53 -20.58
CA VAL A 90 18.44 14.73 -21.45
C VAL A 90 19.81 15.15 -22.00
N LEU A 91 20.90 14.51 -21.57
CA LEU A 91 22.25 14.71 -22.12
C LEU A 91 22.80 13.52 -22.92
N GLN A 92 21.96 12.55 -23.27
CA GLN A 92 22.33 11.48 -24.20
C GLN A 92 21.74 11.76 -25.59
N LEU A 93 21.82 13.00 -26.07
CA LEU A 93 21.80 13.22 -27.51
C LEU A 93 23.12 12.69 -28.09
N PRO A 94 23.10 11.78 -29.07
CA PRO A 94 24.32 11.24 -29.70
C PRO A 94 25.11 12.27 -30.53
N HIS A 95 24.75 13.56 -30.47
CA HIS A 95 25.36 14.63 -31.26
C HIS A 95 26.18 15.64 -30.45
N LEU A 96 26.28 15.51 -29.12
CA LEU A 96 27.14 16.39 -28.33
C LEU A 96 28.61 15.98 -28.47
N SER A 97 29.48 16.95 -28.80
CA SER A 97 30.92 16.76 -28.93
C SER A 97 31.52 16.18 -27.64
N GLN A 98 32.59 15.41 -27.78
CA GLN A 98 33.27 14.74 -26.67
C GLN A 98 33.71 15.71 -25.55
N GLU A 99 33.94 16.98 -25.89
CA GLU A 99 34.25 18.08 -24.97
C GLU A 99 33.05 18.48 -24.10
N ALA A 100 31.83 18.52 -24.65
CA ALA A 100 30.61 18.79 -23.89
C ALA A 100 30.27 17.66 -22.91
N ARG A 101 30.64 16.41 -23.24
CA ARG A 101 30.48 15.25 -22.34
C ARG A 101 31.43 15.31 -21.15
N LEU A 102 32.63 15.88 -21.31
CA LEU A 102 33.61 16.07 -20.25
C LEU A 102 33.27 17.28 -19.37
N ALA A 103 32.75 18.36 -19.96
CA ALA A 103 32.26 19.52 -19.21
C ALA A 103 31.05 19.20 -18.31
N MET A 104 30.21 18.24 -18.71
CA MET A 104 29.05 17.76 -17.95
C MET A 104 29.38 16.69 -16.89
N GLN A 105 30.58 16.13 -16.91
CA GLN A 105 31.05 15.14 -15.92
C GLN A 105 31.75 15.78 -14.72
N GLY A 106 31.93 17.11 -14.73
CA GLY A 106 32.71 17.86 -13.73
C GLY A 106 31.95 18.41 -12.51
N GLY A 107 30.73 17.94 -12.22
CA GLY A 107 29.96 18.40 -11.06
C GLY A 107 29.87 17.35 -9.95
N PRO A 108 30.47 17.57 -8.76
CA PRO A 108 30.18 16.72 -7.61
C PRO A 108 28.81 17.11 -7.05
N SER A 109 27.75 16.43 -7.48
CA SER A 109 26.59 16.27 -6.62
C SER A 109 26.16 14.80 -6.66
N ASN A 110 26.78 14.04 -5.76
CA ASN A 110 26.28 12.75 -5.29
C ASN A 110 24.96 12.94 -4.49
N SER A 111 24.21 14.01 -4.76
CA SER A 111 22.87 14.25 -4.26
C SER A 111 21.97 13.31 -5.05
N TYR A 112 21.76 12.12 -4.52
CA TYR A 112 20.62 11.32 -4.93
C TYR A 112 19.40 12.24 -4.92
N PRO A 113 18.65 12.37 -6.03
CA PRO A 113 17.36 13.04 -5.95
C PRO A 113 16.60 12.37 -4.81
N PHE A 114 15.91 13.15 -3.97
CA PHE A 114 15.23 12.63 -2.78
C PHE A 114 14.35 11.43 -3.18
N VAL A 115 14.82 10.21 -2.89
CA VAL A 115 14.13 8.98 -3.26
C VAL A 115 13.10 8.71 -2.17
N SER A 116 11.82 8.70 -2.53
CA SER A 116 10.79 8.22 -1.62
C SER A 116 10.53 6.73 -1.87
N LEU A 117 10.47 5.92 -0.81
CA LEU A 117 10.05 4.52 -0.92
C LEU A 117 8.53 4.36 -1.04
N ARG A 118 7.76 5.39 -0.66
CA ARG A 118 6.28 5.35 -0.65
C ARG A 118 5.65 4.95 -1.98
N PRO A 119 6.06 5.49 -3.15
CA PRO A 119 5.48 5.10 -4.44
C PRO A 119 5.60 3.60 -4.73
N TYR A 120 6.75 3.00 -4.38
CA TYR A 120 7.00 1.57 -4.56
C TYR A 120 6.16 0.72 -3.62
N ILE A 121 6.11 1.08 -2.33
CA ILE A 121 5.28 0.40 -1.34
C ILE A 121 3.81 0.44 -1.77
N ARG A 122 3.31 1.61 -2.16
CA ARG A 122 1.95 1.80 -2.70
C ARG A 122 1.68 0.90 -3.89
N ARG A 123 2.57 0.90 -4.90
CA ARG A 123 2.37 0.12 -6.12
C ARG A 123 2.42 -1.38 -5.86
N LEU A 124 3.31 -1.85 -4.98
CA LEU A 124 3.38 -3.26 -4.58
C LEU A 124 2.11 -3.68 -3.85
N ILE A 125 1.58 -2.87 -2.94
CA ILE A 125 0.32 -3.18 -2.21
C ILE A 125 -0.86 -3.31 -3.17
N VAL A 126 -1.10 -2.29 -4.00
CA VAL A 126 -2.31 -2.29 -4.85
C VAL A 126 -2.28 -3.32 -5.97
N THR A 127 -1.09 -3.78 -6.36
CA THR A 127 -0.91 -4.88 -7.31
C THR A 127 -0.80 -6.25 -6.64
N GLY A 128 -0.98 -6.34 -5.31
CA GLY A 128 -0.98 -7.58 -4.53
C GLY A 128 0.39 -8.26 -4.47
N ARG A 129 1.48 -7.48 -4.34
CA ARG A 129 2.88 -7.94 -4.31
C ARG A 129 3.60 -7.51 -3.03
N ASP A 130 2.88 -7.37 -1.93
CA ASP A 130 3.41 -6.88 -0.67
C ASP A 130 3.66 -7.99 0.38
N SER A 131 3.92 -9.23 -0.07
CA SER A 131 4.30 -10.32 0.85
C SER A 131 5.61 -10.03 1.59
N ALA A 132 5.81 -10.67 2.75
CA ALA A 132 7.03 -10.47 3.56
C ALA A 132 8.31 -10.74 2.75
N SER A 133 8.31 -11.79 1.93
CA SER A 133 9.45 -12.12 1.05
C SER A 133 9.68 -11.03 -0.01
N MET A 134 8.61 -10.48 -0.61
CA MET A 134 8.75 -9.38 -1.56
C MET A 134 9.28 -8.10 -0.89
N MET A 135 8.82 -7.79 0.33
CA MET A 135 9.33 -6.64 1.07
C MET A 135 10.82 -6.78 1.40
N GLN A 136 11.27 -7.98 1.79
CA GLN A 136 12.69 -8.25 2.01
C GLN A 136 13.50 -8.15 0.71
N VAL A 137 13.00 -8.68 -0.41
CA VAL A 137 13.66 -8.58 -1.73
C VAL A 137 13.83 -7.12 -2.16
N PHE A 138 12.84 -6.26 -1.92
CA PHE A 138 12.91 -4.85 -2.30
C PHE A 138 13.71 -4.00 -1.31
N PHE A 139 13.54 -4.21 -0.01
CA PHE A 139 13.96 -3.26 1.03
C PHE A 139 14.96 -3.83 2.05
N GLY A 140 15.38 -5.08 1.89
CA GLY A 140 16.40 -5.71 2.73
C GLY A 140 15.84 -6.25 4.03
N GLU A 141 16.71 -6.78 4.89
CA GLU A 141 16.32 -7.51 6.11
C GLU A 141 15.66 -6.61 7.16
N ASN A 142 16.04 -5.33 7.22
CA ASN A 142 15.52 -4.35 8.16
C ASN A 142 14.14 -3.79 7.78
N TRP A 143 13.50 -4.32 6.72
CA TRP A 143 12.24 -3.80 6.20
C TRP A 143 11.13 -3.74 7.26
N VAL A 144 11.09 -4.70 8.18
CA VAL A 144 10.01 -4.82 9.18
C VAL A 144 9.92 -3.55 10.04
N GLY A 145 11.04 -3.08 10.59
CA GLY A 145 11.03 -1.87 11.40
C GLY A 145 11.25 -0.59 10.59
N GLY A 146 11.78 -0.66 9.36
CA GLY A 146 11.89 0.48 8.46
C GLY A 146 10.59 0.80 7.72
N ILE A 147 10.19 -0.02 6.75
CA ILE A 147 9.00 0.23 5.90
C ILE A 147 7.74 -0.50 6.37
N GLY A 148 7.84 -1.41 7.34
CA GLY A 148 6.71 -2.17 7.87
C GLY A 148 5.54 -1.29 8.34
N PRO A 149 5.76 -0.23 9.14
CA PRO A 149 4.71 0.72 9.50
C PRO A 149 4.04 1.40 8.31
N ILE A 150 4.83 1.78 7.29
CA ILE A 150 4.32 2.42 6.07
C ILE A 150 3.45 1.43 5.29
N ARG A 151 3.92 0.19 5.12
CA ARG A 151 3.16 -0.89 4.47
C ARG A 151 1.83 -1.13 5.18
N GLN A 152 1.86 -1.24 6.50
CA GLN A 152 0.67 -1.51 7.31
C GLN A 152 -0.38 -0.41 7.16
N GLN A 153 0.03 0.85 7.28
CA GLN A 153 -0.87 1.98 7.10
C GLN A 153 -1.42 2.06 5.67
N GLU A 154 -0.60 1.77 4.67
CA GLU A 154 -1.01 1.86 3.27
C GLU A 154 -1.99 0.74 2.88
N ARG A 155 -1.86 -0.48 3.44
CA ARG A 155 -2.87 -1.56 3.28
C ARG A 155 -4.24 -1.12 3.79
N VAL A 156 -4.29 -0.47 4.94
CA VAL A 156 -5.54 0.07 5.51
C VAL A 156 -6.10 1.18 4.62
N ASN A 157 -5.25 2.09 4.12
CA ASN A 157 -5.67 3.15 3.19
C ASN A 157 -6.23 2.60 1.88
N TYR A 158 -5.64 1.52 1.36
CA TYR A 158 -6.11 0.87 0.14
C TYR A 158 -7.51 0.28 0.32
N LEU A 159 -7.74 -0.47 1.41
CA LEU A 159 -9.06 -1.02 1.75
C LEU A 159 -10.09 0.10 1.92
N PHE A 160 -9.74 1.17 2.64
CA PHE A 160 -10.59 2.33 2.82
C PHE A 160 -10.98 2.96 1.48
N THR A 161 -10.00 3.22 0.61
CA THR A 161 -10.22 3.87 -0.70
C THR A 161 -11.04 2.99 -1.64
N ALA A 162 -10.82 1.68 -1.62
CA ALA A 162 -11.60 0.71 -2.38
C ALA A 162 -13.07 0.69 -1.93
N LYS A 163 -13.30 0.77 -0.61
CA LYS A 163 -14.64 0.80 -0.02
C LYS A 163 -15.39 2.11 -0.29
N SER A 164 -14.72 3.27 -0.26
CA SER A 164 -15.40 4.58 -0.48
C SER A 164 -15.73 4.88 -1.91
N SER A 165 -14.72 4.81 -2.76
CA SER A 165 -14.78 5.50 -4.05
C SER A 165 -14.97 4.53 -5.22
N GLY A 166 -15.03 3.23 -4.92
CA GLY A 166 -15.06 2.15 -5.90
C GLY A 166 -13.74 1.98 -6.65
N TRP A 167 -13.59 0.82 -7.30
CA TRP A 167 -12.34 0.36 -7.89
C TRP A 167 -11.69 1.30 -8.93
N ALA A 168 -12.50 1.97 -9.76
CA ALA A 168 -11.99 2.87 -10.79
C ALA A 168 -11.28 4.10 -10.17
N SER A 169 -11.94 4.76 -9.20
CA SER A 169 -11.37 5.89 -8.47
C SER A 169 -10.18 5.45 -7.61
N THR A 170 -10.24 4.26 -7.01
CA THR A 170 -9.09 3.69 -6.30
C THR A 170 -7.89 3.56 -7.22
N LYS A 171 -8.05 2.95 -8.40
CA LYS A 171 -6.94 2.80 -9.35
C LYS A 171 -6.31 4.16 -9.69
N ALA A 172 -7.13 5.16 -9.98
CA ALA A 172 -6.67 6.53 -10.26
C ALA A 172 -5.90 7.16 -9.08
N ALA A 173 -6.33 6.92 -7.83
CA ALA A 173 -5.64 7.41 -6.62
C ALA A 173 -4.24 6.80 -6.40
N TYR A 174 -3.88 5.76 -7.15
CA TYR A 174 -2.57 5.12 -7.13
C TYR A 174 -1.74 5.35 -8.40
N ASP A 175 -2.28 6.07 -9.38
CA ASP A 175 -1.53 6.52 -10.55
C ASP A 175 -0.48 7.57 -10.12
N ILE A 176 0.70 7.48 -10.72
CA ILE A 176 1.76 8.47 -10.58
C ILE A 176 1.83 9.21 -11.91
N LEU A 177 1.30 10.42 -11.94
CA LEU A 177 1.24 11.22 -13.16
C LEU A 177 2.63 11.76 -13.54
N PRO A 178 2.89 11.95 -14.85
CA PRO A 178 1.96 11.79 -15.97
C PRO A 178 1.85 10.38 -16.56
N ASP A 179 2.81 9.48 -16.33
CA ASP A 179 3.04 8.30 -17.16
C ASP A 179 3.08 6.94 -16.42
N GLU A 180 3.16 6.95 -15.10
CA GLU A 180 3.24 5.75 -14.28
C GLU A 180 1.84 5.34 -13.76
N GLN A 181 0.95 4.92 -14.66
CA GLN A 181 -0.39 4.41 -14.32
C GLN A 181 -0.35 3.03 -13.65
N THR A 182 -1.19 2.81 -12.64
CA THR A 182 -1.41 1.51 -12.01
C THR A 182 -2.03 0.56 -13.03
N PRO A 183 -1.39 -0.55 -13.41
CA PRO A 183 -1.87 -1.37 -14.52
C PRO A 183 -3.14 -2.17 -14.17
N PHE A 184 -3.24 -2.64 -12.93
CA PHE A 184 -4.38 -3.37 -12.40
C PHE A 184 -4.41 -3.27 -10.87
N LEU A 185 -5.55 -3.60 -10.27
CA LEU A 185 -5.71 -3.74 -8.82
C LEU A 185 -5.84 -5.22 -8.46
N ARG A 186 -5.36 -5.59 -7.27
CA ARG A 186 -5.60 -6.90 -6.66
C ARG A 186 -6.18 -6.75 -5.26
N PRO A 187 -7.05 -7.68 -4.82
CA PRO A 187 -7.33 -7.85 -3.40
C PRO A 187 -6.03 -8.07 -2.62
N LEU A 188 -5.97 -7.60 -1.38
CA LEU A 188 -4.81 -7.86 -0.52
C LEU A 188 -4.65 -9.37 -0.33
N GLU A 189 -3.41 -9.86 -0.43
CA GLU A 189 -3.09 -11.24 -0.06
C GLU A 189 -3.18 -11.37 1.47
N GLN A 190 -4.00 -12.30 1.94
CA GLN A 190 -4.21 -12.61 3.35
C GLN A 190 -4.39 -11.35 4.22
N PRO A 191 -5.48 -10.58 4.01
CA PRO A 191 -5.77 -9.48 4.91
C PRO A 191 -5.95 -10.06 6.32
N LEU A 192 -5.17 -9.58 7.27
CA LEU A 192 -5.37 -9.97 8.66
C LEU A 192 -6.75 -9.44 9.08
N GLU A 193 -7.53 -10.23 9.82
CA GLU A 193 -8.86 -9.82 10.29
C GLU A 193 -8.84 -8.44 10.98
N GLU A 194 -7.77 -8.18 11.72
CA GLU A 194 -7.54 -6.89 12.37
C GLU A 194 -7.41 -5.75 11.33
N GLU A 195 -6.75 -5.94 10.19
CA GLU A 195 -6.65 -4.93 9.13
C GLU A 195 -8.01 -4.57 8.54
N ILE A 196 -8.87 -5.57 8.36
CA ILE A 196 -10.25 -5.37 7.88
C ILE A 196 -11.01 -4.58 8.93
N ARG A 197 -11.03 -5.07 10.18
CA ARG A 197 -11.72 -4.42 11.31
C ARG A 197 -11.27 -2.98 11.50
N LEU A 198 -9.99 -2.69 11.33
CA LEU A 198 -9.42 -1.34 11.45
C LEU A 198 -9.79 -0.44 10.26
N ALA A 199 -9.78 -0.99 9.05
CA ALA A 199 -10.30 -0.26 7.90
C ALA A 199 -11.79 0.08 8.08
N GLU A 200 -12.57 -0.83 8.65
CA GLU A 200 -13.99 -0.61 8.96
C GLU A 200 -14.22 0.35 10.13
N ALA A 201 -13.38 0.32 11.16
CA ALA A 201 -13.45 1.27 12.27
C ALA A 201 -13.13 2.68 11.80
N LYS A 202 -12.04 2.86 11.04
CA LYS A 202 -11.69 4.16 10.42
C LYS A 202 -12.77 4.64 9.47
N TRP A 203 -13.34 3.72 8.68
CA TRP A 203 -14.49 4.00 7.83
C TRP A 203 -15.68 4.55 8.63
N SER A 204 -16.03 3.88 9.72
CA SER A 204 -17.16 4.27 10.58
C SER A 204 -16.90 5.59 11.32
N GLU A 205 -15.68 5.82 11.81
CA GLU A 205 -15.27 7.09 12.41
C GLU A 205 -15.35 8.24 11.40
N TRP A 206 -14.88 8.02 10.18
CA TRP A 206 -14.90 9.05 9.14
C TRP A 206 -16.33 9.36 8.68
N LEU A 207 -17.20 8.35 8.54
CA LEU A 207 -18.63 8.59 8.30
C LEU A 207 -19.31 9.34 9.46
N ALA A 208 -18.92 9.06 10.70
CA ALA A 208 -19.43 9.81 11.86
C ALA A 208 -18.94 11.26 11.86
N MET A 209 -17.70 11.52 11.41
CA MET A 209 -17.20 12.89 11.21
C MET A 209 -17.90 13.59 10.04
N GLU A 210 -18.21 12.89 8.95
CA GLU A 210 -19.01 13.41 7.86
C GLU A 210 -20.42 13.77 8.34
N ASP A 211 -21.07 12.91 9.13
CA ASP A 211 -22.39 13.15 9.72
C ASP A 211 -22.38 14.34 10.70
N TRP A 212 -21.27 14.58 11.42
CA TRP A 212 -21.08 15.81 12.21
C TRP A 212 -21.12 17.06 11.31
N MET A 213 -20.54 17.01 10.11
CA MET A 213 -20.55 18.14 9.17
C MET A 213 -21.94 18.45 8.58
N VAL A 214 -22.93 17.56 8.72
CA VAL A 214 -24.30 17.76 8.22
C VAL A 214 -25.15 18.61 9.17
N GLY A 215 -24.67 18.91 10.38
CA GLY A 215 -25.43 19.63 11.41
C GLY A 215 -26.60 18.82 11.95
N PRO A 216 -27.32 19.30 12.99
CA PRO A 216 -28.48 18.58 13.51
C PRO A 216 -29.51 18.44 12.39
N ARG A 217 -29.75 17.21 11.94
CA ARG A 217 -30.85 16.89 11.01
C ARG A 217 -32.12 17.46 11.64
N SER A 218 -32.74 18.43 10.97
CA SER A 218 -33.92 19.10 11.51
C SER A 218 -34.97 18.06 11.92
N PRO A 219 -35.54 18.16 13.14
CA PRO A 219 -36.62 17.29 13.53
C PRO A 219 -37.86 17.73 12.75
N TRP A 220 -38.34 16.88 11.85
CA TRP A 220 -39.76 16.86 11.51
C TRP A 220 -40.47 15.91 12.45
#